data_AF-A0A9R1GIH0-F1
#
_entry.id   AF-A0A9R1GIH0-F1
#
_cell.length_a   1.000
_cell.length_b   1.000
_cell.length_c   1.000
_cell.angle_alpha   90.00
_cell.angle_beta   90.00
_cell.angle_gamma   90.00
#
_symmetry.space_group_name_H-M   'P 1'
#
loop_
_entity.id
_entity.type
_entity.pdbx_description
1 polymer ?
#
loop_
_entity_poly.entity_id
_entity_poly.type
_entity_poly.pdbx_seq_one_letter_code
_entity_poly.pdbx_strand_id
1 'polypeptide(L)'
;PYGDPPAVRALDTSELTTWSLYRALIGEFTASLVLLYVSIATVIGYRSQSSAPDDRCTGVGYLGVAWSFGATVSVLVYSTSGISGGHINPAVTFALFMAGKVTLVRSVLYVAAQCLGAVVGVGIVKGIMKHPYDDLGGGANAVAGGYSLGAALGAETLGTFVLAYAVFSATDPKRTARD
;
A
#
# COMPACT_ATOMS: atom_id res chain seq x y z
N PRO A 1 -25.20 -9.76 -21.72
CA PRO A 1 -25.56 -8.84 -20.61
C PRO A 1 -24.36 -8.60 -19.71
N TYR A 2 -24.03 -7.34 -19.46
CA TYR A 2 -23.04 -6.94 -18.44
C TYR A 2 -23.68 -7.26 -17.09
N GLY A 3 -23.19 -8.29 -16.40
CA GLY A 3 -23.70 -8.69 -15.10
C GLY A 3 -22.53 -8.85 -14.16
N ASP A 4 -22.54 -8.09 -13.07
CA ASP A 4 -21.57 -8.31 -12.00
C ASP A 4 -21.73 -9.73 -11.45
N PRO A 5 -20.62 -10.42 -11.12
CA PRO A 5 -20.71 -11.64 -10.36
C PRO A 5 -21.43 -11.39 -9.03
N PRO A 6 -22.17 -12.38 -8.50
CA PRO A 6 -22.88 -12.24 -7.23
C PRO A 6 -21.88 -11.91 -6.10
N ALA A 7 -22.35 -11.15 -5.11
CA ALA A 7 -21.55 -10.80 -3.95
C ALA A 7 -21.04 -12.06 -3.24
N VAL A 8 -19.77 -12.02 -2.81
CA VAL A 8 -19.15 -13.14 -2.08
C VAL A 8 -19.80 -13.24 -0.69
N ARG A 9 -19.85 -14.46 -0.12
CA ARG A 9 -20.31 -14.65 1.25
C ARG A 9 -19.42 -13.84 2.21
N ALA A 10 -20.04 -13.04 3.08
CA ALA A 10 -19.30 -12.19 4.00
C ALA A 10 -18.35 -13.00 4.92
N LEU A 11 -18.77 -14.18 5.36
CA LEU A 11 -17.94 -15.11 6.13
C LEU A 11 -17.84 -16.44 5.38
N ASP A 12 -16.62 -16.79 4.96
CA ASP A 12 -16.29 -18.11 4.41
C ASP A 12 -14.97 -18.59 5.02
N THR A 13 -15.06 -19.51 5.98
CA THR A 13 -13.88 -20.06 6.66
C THR A 13 -13.23 -21.20 5.90
N SER A 14 -13.87 -21.71 4.84
CA SER A 14 -13.31 -22.81 4.03
C SER A 14 -12.03 -22.37 3.32
N GLU A 15 -11.91 -21.08 3.00
CA GLU A 15 -10.71 -20.47 2.42
C GLU A 15 -9.44 -20.67 3.27
N LEU A 16 -9.57 -20.84 4.60
CA LEU A 16 -8.42 -21.08 5.48
C LEU A 16 -7.65 -22.37 5.14
N THR A 17 -8.28 -23.28 4.40
CA THR A 17 -7.69 -24.54 3.98
C THR A 17 -7.08 -24.49 2.58
N THR A 18 -7.26 -23.38 1.84
CA THR A 18 -6.80 -23.29 0.44
C THR A 18 -5.37 -22.76 0.34
N TRP A 19 -4.56 -23.41 -0.48
CA TRP A 19 -3.17 -22.99 -0.70
C TRP A 19 -3.08 -21.64 -1.42
N SER A 20 -4.05 -21.31 -2.26
CA SER A 20 -4.13 -20.01 -2.93
C SER A 20 -4.30 -18.85 -1.96
N LEU A 21 -5.04 -19.03 -0.85
CA LEU A 21 -5.11 -18.01 0.19
C LEU A 21 -3.71 -17.71 0.74
N TYR A 22 -2.94 -18.73 1.14
CA TYR A 22 -1.60 -18.52 1.69
C TYR A 22 -0.64 -17.90 0.67
N ARG A 23 -0.72 -18.30 -0.60
CA ARG A 23 0.06 -17.65 -1.67
C ARG A 23 -0.33 -16.19 -1.86
N ALA A 24 -1.61 -15.86 -1.77
CA ALA A 24 -2.10 -14.49 -1.82
C ALA A 24 -1.61 -13.66 -0.62
N LEU A 25 -1.61 -14.23 0.59
CA LEU A 25 -1.06 -13.58 1.78
C LEU A 25 0.43 -13.29 1.67
N ILE A 26 1.21 -14.23 1.14
CA ILE A 26 2.63 -14.02 0.84
C ILE A 26 2.80 -12.90 -0.21
N GLY A 27 1.93 -12.86 -1.22
CA GLY A 27 1.88 -11.80 -2.22
C GLY A 27 1.67 -10.41 -1.60
N GLU A 28 0.63 -10.26 -0.78
CA GLU A 28 0.31 -9.00 -0.08
C GLU A 28 1.43 -8.58 0.89
N PHE A 29 1.96 -9.51 1.68
CA PHE A 29 3.09 -9.25 2.57
C PHE A 29 4.32 -8.75 1.80
N THR A 30 4.73 -9.47 0.75
CA THR A 30 5.93 -9.16 -0.02
C THR A 30 5.77 -7.85 -0.77
N ALA A 31 4.59 -7.59 -1.33
CA ALA A 31 4.30 -6.34 -2.01
C ALA A 31 4.34 -5.15 -1.05
N SER A 32 3.68 -5.23 0.11
CA SER A 32 3.73 -4.14 1.11
C SER A 32 5.14 -3.93 1.66
N LEU A 33 5.93 -4.98 1.84
CA LEU A 33 7.35 -4.88 2.19
C LEU A 33 8.13 -4.09 1.15
N VAL A 34 8.03 -4.47 -0.12
CA VAL A 34 8.76 -3.80 -1.21
C VAL A 34 8.30 -2.36 -1.36
N LEU A 35 7.00 -2.10 -1.27
CA LEU A 35 6.44 -0.74 -1.33
C LEU A 35 7.07 0.15 -0.26
N LEU A 36 7.02 -0.25 1.00
CA LEU A 36 7.54 0.58 2.09
C LEU A 36 9.07 0.66 2.07
N TYR A 37 9.77 -0.40 1.70
CA TYR A 37 11.23 -0.36 1.53
C TYR A 37 11.63 0.69 0.48
N VAL A 38 11.09 0.62 -0.74
CA VAL A 38 11.45 1.52 -1.84
C VAL A 38 11.06 2.95 -1.52
N SER A 39 9.83 3.18 -1.06
CA SER A 39 9.33 4.53 -0.83
C SER A 39 10.01 5.21 0.35
N ILE A 40 10.21 4.51 1.47
CA ILE A 40 10.87 5.11 2.65
C ILE A 40 12.37 5.29 2.43
N ALA A 41 13.05 4.36 1.74
CA ALA A 41 14.44 4.57 1.33
C ALA A 41 14.59 5.82 0.44
N THR A 42 13.64 6.04 -0.48
CA THR A 42 13.62 7.24 -1.34
C THR A 42 13.40 8.51 -0.52
N VAL A 43 12.47 8.50 0.45
CA VAL A 43 12.20 9.64 1.34
C VAL A 43 13.44 9.99 2.17
N ILE A 44 14.07 9.00 2.82
CA ILE A 44 15.24 9.23 3.67
C ILE A 44 16.44 9.64 2.81
N GLY A 45 16.66 8.99 1.67
CA GLY A 45 17.73 9.36 0.73
C GLY A 45 17.59 10.80 0.22
N TYR A 46 16.39 11.20 -0.17
CA TYR A 46 16.10 12.58 -0.57
C TYR A 46 16.37 13.57 0.57
N ARG A 47 15.79 13.34 1.76
CA ARG A 47 15.98 14.23 2.91
C ARG A 47 17.44 14.32 3.34
N SER A 48 18.19 13.23 3.27
CA SER A 48 19.61 13.19 3.60
C SER A 48 20.44 14.04 2.64
N GLN A 49 20.15 13.99 1.33
CA GLN A 49 20.83 14.80 0.32
C GLN A 49 20.44 16.28 0.45
N SER A 50 19.15 16.59 0.61
CA SER A 50 18.68 17.98 0.75
C SER A 50 19.11 18.68 2.04
N SER A 51 19.56 17.92 3.05
CA SER A 51 20.13 18.48 4.28
C SER A 51 21.60 18.91 4.12
N ALA A 52 22.26 18.55 3.02
CA ALA A 52 23.64 18.94 2.76
C ALA A 52 23.74 20.45 2.38
N PRO A 53 24.75 21.19 2.88
CA PRO A 53 24.86 22.64 2.69
C PRO A 53 24.98 23.07 1.22
N ASP A 54 25.69 22.27 0.40
CA ASP A 54 26.13 22.68 -0.94
C ASP A 54 25.25 22.13 -2.07
N ASP A 55 24.28 21.26 -1.78
CA ASP A 55 23.65 20.42 -2.82
C ASP A 55 22.12 20.25 -2.67
N ARG A 56 21.44 21.36 -2.35
CA ARG A 56 20.00 21.35 -2.00
C ARG A 56 19.04 20.91 -3.13
N CYS A 57 19.51 20.82 -4.37
CA CYS A 57 18.67 20.58 -5.55
C CYS A 57 19.09 19.38 -6.42
N THR A 58 20.04 18.54 -5.99
CA THR A 58 20.54 17.41 -6.81
C THR A 58 19.81 16.09 -6.55
N GLY A 59 19.01 16.02 -5.49
CA GLY A 59 18.20 14.84 -5.18
C GLY A 59 16.97 14.68 -6.07
N VAL A 60 16.24 13.59 -5.86
CA VAL A 60 15.04 13.23 -6.64
C VAL A 60 13.86 14.20 -6.48
N GLY A 61 13.92 15.10 -5.49
CA GLY A 61 12.86 16.06 -5.20
C GLY A 61 11.58 15.42 -4.67
N TYR A 62 10.61 16.25 -4.27
CA TYR A 62 9.27 15.78 -3.91
C TYR A 62 8.56 15.06 -5.06
N LEU A 63 8.89 15.44 -6.31
CA LEU A 63 8.38 14.76 -7.50
C LEU A 63 8.86 13.30 -7.54
N GLY A 64 10.15 13.05 -7.32
CA GLY A 64 10.70 11.69 -7.28
C GLY A 64 10.18 10.87 -6.09
N VAL A 65 9.96 11.52 -4.94
CA VAL A 65 9.28 10.87 -3.80
C VAL A 65 7.87 10.44 -4.21
N ALA A 66 7.04 11.31 -4.79
CA ALA A 66 5.70 10.97 -5.25
C ALA A 66 5.70 9.84 -6.30
N TRP A 67 6.64 9.89 -7.25
CA TRP A 67 6.86 8.82 -8.23
C TRP A 67 7.23 7.49 -7.58
N SER A 68 8.05 7.47 -6.53
CA SER A 68 8.44 6.24 -5.85
C SER A 68 7.23 5.49 -5.26
N PHE A 69 6.26 6.20 -4.70
CA PHE A 69 5.01 5.57 -4.22
C PHE A 69 4.14 5.10 -5.39
N GLY A 70 3.83 5.99 -6.34
CA GLY A 70 2.91 5.68 -7.45
C GLY A 70 3.42 4.58 -8.38
N ALA A 71 4.69 4.65 -8.79
CA ALA A 71 5.28 3.65 -9.68
C ALA A 71 5.43 2.29 -9.00
N THR A 72 5.84 2.26 -7.72
CA THR A 72 5.97 1.01 -6.98
C THR A 72 4.62 0.33 -6.80
N VAL A 73 3.57 1.07 -6.43
CA VAL A 73 2.20 0.53 -6.42
C VAL A 73 1.82 -0.01 -7.79
N SER A 74 2.06 0.74 -8.86
CA SER A 74 1.71 0.30 -10.23
C SER A 74 2.37 -1.03 -10.61
N VAL A 75 3.68 -1.16 -10.36
CA VAL A 75 4.45 -2.40 -10.63
C VAL A 75 3.96 -3.56 -9.77
N LEU A 76 3.72 -3.31 -8.48
CA LEU A 76 3.31 -4.36 -7.56
C LEU A 76 1.88 -4.82 -7.81
N VAL A 77 0.93 -3.90 -8.07
CA VAL A 77 -0.44 -4.25 -8.47
C VAL A 77 -0.42 -5.07 -9.76
N TYR A 78 0.36 -4.64 -10.76
CA TYR A 78 0.50 -5.39 -12.01
C TYR A 78 0.98 -6.83 -11.77
N SER A 79 2.03 -7.01 -10.95
CA SER A 79 2.63 -8.31 -10.69
C SER A 79 1.82 -9.21 -9.73
N THR A 80 1.03 -8.64 -8.82
CA THR A 80 0.28 -9.39 -7.79
C THR A 80 -1.21 -9.51 -8.07
N SER A 81 -1.77 -8.75 -9.01
CA SER A 81 -3.19 -8.79 -9.38
C SER A 81 -3.70 -10.21 -9.67
N GLY A 82 -2.92 -11.02 -10.39
CA GLY A 82 -3.28 -12.41 -10.70
C GLY A 82 -3.13 -13.41 -9.55
N ILE A 83 -2.53 -12.99 -8.43
CA ILE A 83 -2.24 -13.85 -7.26
C ILE A 83 -3.14 -13.48 -6.09
N SER A 84 -3.11 -12.22 -5.64
CA SER A 84 -3.85 -11.75 -4.47
C SER A 84 -5.02 -10.81 -4.81
N GLY A 85 -5.07 -10.30 -6.04
CA GLY A 85 -5.90 -9.15 -6.40
C GLY A 85 -5.14 -7.81 -6.31
N GLY A 86 -3.92 -7.81 -5.76
CA GLY A 86 -3.04 -6.64 -5.72
C GLY A 86 -3.60 -5.50 -4.88
N HIS A 87 -4.01 -5.78 -3.64
CA HIS A 87 -4.59 -4.75 -2.77
C HIS A 87 -3.52 -3.82 -2.21
N ILE A 88 -2.51 -4.40 -1.55
CA ILE A 88 -1.28 -3.76 -1.01
C ILE A 88 -1.60 -2.61 -0.03
N ASN A 89 -2.86 -2.45 0.37
CA ASN A 89 -3.38 -1.33 1.13
C ASN A 89 -4.62 -1.78 1.95
N PRO A 90 -4.63 -1.55 3.27
CA PRO A 90 -5.78 -1.88 4.12
C PRO A 90 -7.07 -1.18 3.73
N ALA A 91 -7.02 0.09 3.32
CA ALA A 91 -8.19 0.86 2.90
C ALA A 91 -8.79 0.32 1.60
N VAL A 92 -7.95 -0.12 0.66
CA VAL A 92 -8.40 -0.78 -0.58
C VAL A 92 -9.06 -2.12 -0.27
N THR A 93 -8.43 -2.91 0.62
CA THR A 93 -8.98 -4.20 1.08
C THR A 93 -10.33 -4.02 1.77
N PHE A 94 -10.46 -3.00 2.61
CA PHE A 94 -11.70 -2.66 3.29
C PHE A 94 -12.78 -2.18 2.32
N ALA A 95 -12.42 -1.35 1.33
CA ALA A 95 -13.37 -0.89 0.32
C ALA A 95 -13.93 -2.07 -0.49
N LEU A 96 -13.07 -3.00 -0.93
CA LEU A 96 -13.49 -4.20 -1.67
C LEU A 96 -14.32 -5.17 -0.82
N PHE A 97 -14.04 -5.26 0.48
CA PHE A 97 -14.89 -5.99 1.43
C PHE A 97 -16.29 -5.37 1.53
N MET A 98 -16.39 -4.06 1.71
CA MET A 98 -17.66 -3.34 1.78
C MET A 98 -18.48 -3.47 0.48
N ALA A 99 -17.81 -3.60 -0.67
CA ALA A 99 -18.45 -3.87 -1.96
C ALA A 99 -18.80 -5.35 -2.18
N GLY A 100 -18.58 -6.22 -1.19
CA GLY A 100 -18.87 -7.66 -1.30
C GLY A 100 -18.01 -8.39 -2.32
N LYS A 101 -16.82 -7.86 -2.65
CA LYS A 101 -15.86 -8.45 -3.60
C LYS A 101 -14.84 -9.37 -2.91
N VAL A 102 -14.69 -9.28 -1.58
CA VAL A 102 -13.75 -10.07 -0.78
C VAL A 102 -14.41 -10.49 0.54
N THR A 103 -14.07 -11.66 1.06
CA THR A 103 -14.59 -12.20 2.32
C THR A 103 -13.94 -11.55 3.54
N LEU A 104 -14.64 -11.50 4.68
CA LEU A 104 -14.12 -10.91 5.91
C LEU A 104 -12.83 -11.58 6.37
N VAL A 105 -12.76 -12.91 6.27
CA VAL A 105 -11.58 -13.72 6.64
C VAL A 105 -10.37 -13.28 5.83
N ARG A 106 -10.51 -13.23 4.50
CA ARG A 106 -9.45 -12.80 3.60
C ARG A 106 -9.06 -11.35 3.87
N SER A 107 -10.01 -10.45 4.08
CA SER A 107 -9.74 -9.03 4.37
C SER A 107 -8.92 -8.85 5.64
N VAL A 108 -9.27 -9.53 6.74
CA VAL A 108 -8.51 -9.44 8.00
C VAL A 108 -7.09 -9.97 7.82
N LEU A 109 -6.93 -11.11 7.15
CA LEU A 109 -5.60 -11.69 6.91
C LEU A 109 -4.76 -10.84 5.97
N TYR A 110 -5.36 -10.22 4.94
CA TYR A 110 -4.67 -9.28 4.05
C TYR A 110 -4.19 -8.06 4.80
N VAL A 111 -5.02 -7.45 5.65
CA VAL A 111 -4.61 -6.29 6.47
C VAL A 111 -3.45 -6.66 7.38
N ALA A 112 -3.50 -7.83 8.03
CA ALA A 112 -2.39 -8.32 8.84
C ALA A 112 -1.11 -8.50 8.01
N ALA A 113 -1.19 -9.15 6.85
CA ALA A 113 -0.07 -9.35 5.94
C ALA A 113 0.53 -8.02 5.45
N GLN A 114 -0.32 -7.06 5.07
CA GLN A 114 0.08 -5.73 4.61
C GLN A 114 0.81 -4.94 5.71
N CYS A 115 0.25 -4.92 6.93
CA CYS A 115 0.86 -4.25 8.07
C CYS A 115 2.20 -4.89 8.45
N LEU A 116 2.29 -6.22 8.49
CA LEU A 116 3.54 -6.93 8.78
C LEU A 116 4.59 -6.66 7.69
N GLY A 117 4.20 -6.71 6.42
CA GLY A 117 5.08 -6.41 5.29
C GLY A 117 5.62 -4.98 5.39
N ALA A 118 4.75 -4.01 5.64
CA ALA A 118 5.11 -2.61 5.84
C ALA A 118 6.14 -2.44 6.96
N VAL A 119 5.90 -3.05 8.14
CA VAL A 119 6.83 -2.99 9.27
C VAL A 119 8.21 -3.56 8.90
N VAL A 120 8.26 -4.71 8.21
CA VAL A 120 9.52 -5.31 7.78
C VAL A 120 10.23 -4.43 6.75
N GLY A 121 9.51 -3.89 5.77
CA GLY A 121 10.07 -3.01 4.74
C GLY A 121 10.74 -1.77 5.33
N VAL A 122 10.04 -1.08 6.24
CA VAL A 122 10.60 0.08 6.97
C VAL A 122 11.75 -0.35 7.89
N GLY A 123 11.64 -1.50 8.54
CA GLY A 123 12.69 -2.06 9.41
C GLY A 123 14.00 -2.30 8.66
N ILE A 124 13.94 -2.78 7.41
CA ILE A 124 15.11 -2.93 6.53
C ILE A 124 15.75 -1.56 6.25
N VAL A 125 14.96 -0.53 5.93
CA VAL A 125 15.49 0.83 5.70
C VAL A 125 16.20 1.35 6.95
N LYS A 126 15.59 1.20 8.13
CA LYS A 126 16.22 1.57 9.41
C LYS A 126 17.52 0.79 9.66
N GLY A 127 17.57 -0.49 9.29
CA GLY A 127 18.77 -1.32 9.44
C GLY A 127 19.94 -0.86 8.55
N ILE A 128 19.64 -0.40 7.33
CA ILE A 128 20.66 0.03 6.35
C ILE A 128 21.08 1.49 6.59
N MET A 129 20.14 2.37 6.92
CA MET A 129 20.34 3.82 6.99
C MET A 129 20.01 4.39 8.38
N LYS A 130 20.45 3.73 9.45
CA LYS A 130 20.00 4.00 10.83
C LYS A 130 20.03 5.47 11.24
N HIS A 131 21.18 6.15 11.11
CA HIS A 131 21.33 7.54 11.55
C HIS A 131 20.43 8.49 10.73
N PRO A 132 20.52 8.53 9.38
CA PRO A 132 19.58 9.34 8.59
C PRO A 132 18.11 9.01 8.85
N TYR A 133 17.77 7.74 9.06
CA TYR A 133 16.40 7.33 9.35
C TYR A 133 15.89 7.94 10.66
N ASP A 134 16.66 7.79 11.75
CA ASP A 134 16.27 8.27 13.08
C ASP A 134 16.24 9.82 13.12
N ASP A 135 17.18 10.50 12.45
CA ASP A 135 17.29 11.96 12.46
C ASP A 135 16.27 12.67 11.55
N LEU A 136 15.82 12.02 10.47
CA LEU A 136 14.95 12.63 9.44
C LEU A 136 13.48 12.20 9.53
N GLY A 137 13.07 11.68 10.70
CA GLY A 137 11.68 11.36 11.03
C GLY A 137 11.16 10.05 10.46
N GLY A 138 12.05 9.15 10.00
CA GLY A 138 11.73 7.77 9.61
C GLY A 138 10.73 7.59 8.45
N GLY A 139 10.41 8.66 7.73
CA GLY A 139 9.37 8.66 6.69
C GLY A 139 7.94 8.46 7.24
N ALA A 140 7.72 8.76 8.52
CA ALA A 140 6.40 8.68 9.14
C ALA A 140 5.49 9.84 8.70
N ASN A 141 4.20 9.53 8.52
CA ASN A 141 3.16 10.53 8.26
C ASN A 141 2.83 11.29 9.55
N ALA A 142 2.76 12.61 9.46
CA ALA A 142 2.38 13.49 10.56
C ALA A 142 1.66 14.74 10.02
N VAL A 143 0.86 15.39 10.86
CA VAL A 143 0.25 16.69 10.51
C VAL A 143 1.37 17.73 10.43
N ALA A 144 1.56 18.30 9.24
CA ALA A 144 2.56 19.34 9.02
C ALA A 144 2.22 20.61 9.82
N GLY A 145 3.25 21.34 10.25
CA GLY A 145 3.08 22.62 10.94
C GLY A 145 2.27 23.60 10.12
N GLY A 146 1.30 24.27 10.75
CA GLY A 146 0.39 25.20 10.09
C GLY A 146 -0.94 24.59 9.63
N TYR A 147 -1.14 23.27 9.77
CA TYR A 147 -2.41 22.60 9.45
C TYR A 147 -3.10 22.07 10.70
N SER A 148 -4.44 22.07 10.69
CA SER A 148 -5.26 21.46 11.74
C SER A 148 -5.42 19.96 11.51
N LEU A 149 -5.74 19.21 12.57
CA LEU A 149 -6.06 17.79 12.46
C LEU A 149 -7.26 17.54 11.52
N GLY A 150 -8.27 18.41 11.54
CA GLY A 150 -9.43 18.31 10.65
C GLY A 150 -9.06 18.48 9.18
N ALA A 151 -8.12 19.39 8.87
CA ALA A 151 -7.62 19.57 7.51
C ALA A 151 -6.86 18.33 7.02
N ALA A 152 -5.99 17.76 7.86
CA ALA A 152 -5.27 16.53 7.55
C ALA A 152 -6.24 15.35 7.32
N LEU A 153 -7.24 15.17 8.20
CA LEU A 153 -8.25 14.13 8.04
C LEU A 153 -9.06 14.28 6.75
N GLY A 154 -9.45 15.51 6.41
CA GLY A 154 -10.15 15.80 5.15
C GLY A 154 -9.32 15.46 3.92
N ALA A 155 -8.03 15.82 3.93
CA ALA A 155 -7.10 15.50 2.85
C ALA A 155 -6.91 13.97 2.68
N GLU A 156 -6.68 13.24 3.77
CA GLU A 156 -6.53 11.76 3.75
C GLU A 156 -7.81 11.06 3.26
N THR A 157 -8.98 11.57 3.67
CA THR A 157 -10.28 11.03 3.23
C THR A 157 -10.47 11.20 1.73
N LEU A 158 -10.23 12.40 1.19
CA LEU A 158 -10.36 12.68 -0.23
C LEU A 158 -9.31 11.93 -1.07
N GLY A 159 -8.05 11.87 -0.62
CA GLY A 159 -6.99 11.13 -1.29
C GLY A 159 -7.30 9.63 -1.36
N THR A 160 -7.75 9.05 -0.25
CA THR A 160 -8.15 7.64 -0.18
C THR A 160 -9.39 7.36 -1.03
N PHE A 161 -10.35 8.29 -1.08
CA PHE A 161 -11.51 8.18 -1.96
C PHE A 161 -11.10 8.09 -3.44
N VAL A 162 -10.19 8.96 -3.90
CA VAL A 162 -9.69 8.93 -5.29
C VAL A 162 -8.99 7.59 -5.58
N LEU A 163 -8.17 7.10 -4.65
CA LEU A 163 -7.52 5.79 -4.78
C LEU A 163 -8.56 4.66 -4.89
N ALA A 164 -9.52 4.60 -3.97
CA ALA A 164 -10.55 3.55 -3.97
C ALA A 164 -11.42 3.62 -5.24
N TYR A 165 -11.81 4.81 -5.67
CA TYR A 165 -12.54 5.03 -6.92
C TYR A 165 -11.76 4.51 -8.13
N ALA A 166 -10.45 4.77 -8.20
CA ALA A 166 -9.60 4.27 -9.27
C ALA A 166 -9.53 2.73 -9.26
N VAL A 167 -9.43 2.09 -8.09
CA VAL A 167 -9.44 0.62 -7.95
C VAL A 167 -10.75 0.03 -8.46
N PHE A 168 -11.89 0.58 -8.04
CA PHE A 168 -13.19 0.10 -8.52
C PHE A 168 -13.35 0.27 -10.03
N SER A 169 -12.88 1.40 -10.57
CA SER A 169 -12.94 1.68 -12.02
C SER A 169 -12.02 0.76 -12.82
N ALA A 170 -10.91 0.30 -12.23
CA ALA A 170 -9.95 -0.59 -12.86
C ALA A 170 -10.29 -2.09 -12.68
N THR A 171 -11.31 -2.42 -11.88
CA THR A 171 -11.68 -3.82 -11.61
C THR A 171 -12.32 -4.43 -12.87
N ASP A 172 -11.73 -5.52 -13.38
CA ASP A 172 -12.25 -6.24 -14.54
C ASP A 172 -13.36 -7.22 -14.11
N PRO A 173 -14.62 -7.05 -14.55
CA PRO A 173 -15.72 -7.93 -14.18
C PRO A 173 -15.60 -9.35 -14.76
N LYS A 174 -14.65 -9.60 -15.68
CA LYS A 174 -14.44 -10.90 -16.32
C LYS A 174 -13.20 -11.65 -15.81
N ARG A 175 -12.40 -11.06 -14.93
CA ARG A 175 -11.15 -11.66 -14.44
C ARG A 175 -11.08 -11.62 -12.92
N THR A 176 -10.84 -12.78 -12.32
CA THR A 176 -10.58 -12.94 -10.88
C THR A 176 -9.14 -13.40 -10.65
N ALA A 177 -8.62 -13.16 -9.43
CA ALA A 177 -7.35 -13.73 -9.01
C ALA A 177 -7.40 -15.27 -9.09
N ARG A 178 -6.26 -15.91 -9.33
CA ARG A 178 -6.20 -17.37 -9.50
C ARG A 178 -6.34 -18.09 -8.16
N ASP A 179 -7.44 -18.81 -7.99
CA ASP A 179 -7.65 -19.80 -6.91
C ASP A 179 -6.76 -21.04 -7.05
#